data_AF-A0A530JQZ5-F1
#
_entry.id   AF-A0A530JQZ5-F1
#
_cell.length_a   1.000
_cell.length_b   1.000
_cell.length_c   1.000
_cell.angle_alpha   90.00
_cell.angle_beta   90.00
_cell.angle_gamma   90.00
#
_symmetry.space_group_name_H-M   'P 1'
#
loop_
_entity.id
_entity.type
_entity.pdbx_description
1 polymer ?
#
loop_
_entity_poly.entity_id
_entity_poly.type
_entity_poly.pdbx_seq_one_letter_code
_entity_poly.pdbx_strand_id
1 'polypeptide(L)'
;MHDWLVVLLDTKDDISHFGCLDGGRFEWLQDQLFRAAGRPVVVAMHHTPADLHVPCFKTSDMKESDRLLSILRKNASVRHMLFGHRHVAAAGSLSGISFTASRGTAQHIVLDWEQYGKPIFVAAAPSYDVVMLDGSDVVVHRHEGLDQLPVIRPGDPK
;
A
#
# COMPACT_ATOMS: atom_id res chain seq x y z
N MET A 1 -16.05 -10.51 15.65
CA MET A 1 -15.30 -9.85 14.55
C MET A 1 -15.94 -8.50 14.32
N HIS A 2 -15.19 -7.41 14.47
CA HIS A 2 -15.67 -6.11 14.02
C HIS A 2 -15.69 -6.11 12.48
N ASP A 3 -16.77 -5.63 11.88
CA ASP A 3 -16.94 -5.62 10.43
C ASP A 3 -16.10 -4.49 9.83
N TRP A 4 -15.00 -4.83 9.16
CA TRP A 4 -14.14 -3.89 8.44
C TRP A 4 -14.65 -3.68 7.02
N LEU A 5 -14.51 -2.46 6.50
CA LEU A 5 -14.66 -2.22 5.07
C LEU A 5 -13.29 -2.23 4.40
N VAL A 6 -13.09 -3.13 3.44
CA VAL A 6 -11.90 -3.14 2.59
C VAL A 6 -12.28 -2.57 1.23
N VAL A 7 -11.73 -1.40 0.88
CA VAL A 7 -11.93 -0.77 -0.42
C VAL A 7 -10.79 -1.19 -1.33
N LEU A 8 -11.11 -1.94 -2.38
CA LEU A 8 -10.18 -2.26 -3.46
C LEU A 8 -10.34 -1.19 -4.55
N LEU A 9 -9.43 -0.23 -4.56
CA LEU A 9 -9.49 0.94 -5.43
C LEU A 9 -8.66 0.72 -6.70
N ASP A 10 -9.34 0.57 -7.83
CA ASP A 10 -8.69 0.53 -9.13
C ASP A 10 -8.17 1.91 -9.52
N THR A 11 -6.84 2.05 -9.51
CA THR A 11 -6.14 3.27 -9.90
C THR A 11 -5.58 3.19 -11.31
N LYS A 12 -5.87 2.15 -12.09
CA LYS A 12 -5.29 1.99 -13.43
C LYS A 12 -5.84 3.03 -14.42
N ASP A 13 -4.92 3.73 -15.06
CA ASP A 13 -5.18 4.55 -16.24
C ASP A 13 -5.07 3.68 -17.50
N ASP A 14 -5.96 3.91 -18.47
CA ASP A 14 -6.01 3.09 -19.68
C ASP A 14 -4.93 3.43 -20.70
N ILE A 15 -4.31 4.61 -20.58
CA ILE A 15 -3.40 5.18 -21.57
C ILE A 15 -1.97 5.25 -21.03
N SER A 16 -1.81 5.46 -19.73
CA SER A 16 -0.52 5.71 -19.10
C SER A 16 -0.21 4.77 -17.93
N HIS A 17 1.05 4.74 -17.53
CA HIS A 17 1.51 4.01 -16.34
C HIS A 17 1.27 4.77 -15.02
N PHE A 18 0.69 5.97 -15.09
CA PHE A 18 0.29 6.72 -13.90
C PHE A 18 -1.05 6.21 -13.41
N GLY A 19 -1.29 6.34 -12.11
CA GLY A 19 -2.60 6.11 -11.54
C GLY A 19 -3.55 7.27 -11.78
N CYS A 20 -4.84 6.98 -11.93
CA CYS A 20 -5.91 7.98 -12.00
C CYS A 20 -7.23 7.43 -11.42
N LEU A 21 -8.14 8.33 -11.03
CA LEU A 21 -9.50 8.00 -10.59
C LEU A 21 -10.55 8.70 -11.46
N ASP A 22 -10.30 8.75 -12.76
CA ASP A 22 -11.23 9.31 -13.75
C ASP A 22 -12.49 8.44 -13.88
N GLY A 23 -13.48 8.93 -14.64
CA GLY A 23 -14.67 8.12 -14.97
C GLY A 23 -15.61 7.84 -13.78
N GLY A 24 -15.63 8.73 -12.78
CA GLY A 24 -16.52 8.61 -11.62
C GLY A 24 -15.94 7.84 -10.44
N ARG A 25 -14.67 7.40 -10.49
CA ARG A 25 -14.06 6.61 -9.42
C ARG A 25 -13.84 7.41 -8.13
N PHE A 26 -13.65 8.72 -8.22
CA PHE A 26 -13.62 9.59 -7.04
C PHE A 26 -14.98 9.62 -6.32
N GLU A 27 -16.07 9.79 -7.07
CA GLU A 27 -17.43 9.83 -6.55
C GLU A 27 -17.80 8.45 -5.96
N TRP A 28 -17.42 7.37 -6.64
CA TRP A 28 -17.57 6.02 -6.13
C TRP A 28 -16.82 5.78 -4.82
N LEU A 29 -15.57 6.25 -4.71
CA LEU A 29 -14.79 6.15 -3.48
C LEU A 29 -15.47 6.90 -2.35
N GLN A 30 -15.96 8.12 -2.59
CA GLN A 30 -16.69 8.90 -1.59
C GLN A 30 -17.97 8.19 -1.13
N ASP A 31 -18.73 7.58 -2.06
CA ASP A 31 -19.90 6.77 -1.74
C ASP A 31 -19.54 5.56 -0.87
N GLN A 32 -18.47 4.82 -1.20
CA GLN A 32 -18.05 3.69 -0.37
C GLN A 32 -17.64 4.12 1.05
N LEU A 33 -16.92 5.24 1.16
CA LEU A 33 -16.52 5.80 2.44
C LEU A 33 -17.72 6.31 3.25
N PHE A 34 -18.75 6.84 2.60
CA PHE A 34 -20.02 7.18 3.26
C PHE A 34 -20.74 5.94 3.77
N ARG A 35 -20.81 4.88 2.95
CA ARG A 35 -21.40 3.57 3.27
C ARG A 35 -20.61 2.76 4.30
N ALA A 36 -19.39 3.19 4.67
CA ALA A 36 -18.65 2.60 5.78
C ALA A 36 -19.46 2.72 7.09
N ALA A 37 -20.28 3.78 7.25
CA ALA A 37 -21.16 3.97 8.40
C ALA A 37 -20.44 3.83 9.76
N GLY A 38 -19.21 4.34 9.86
CA GLY A 38 -18.37 4.28 11.05
C GLY A 38 -17.51 3.02 11.20
N ARG A 39 -17.65 2.03 10.32
CA ARG A 39 -16.74 0.87 10.26
C ARG A 39 -15.34 1.30 9.87
N PRO A 40 -14.28 0.77 10.52
CA PRO A 40 -12.91 1.07 10.12
C PRO A 40 -12.66 0.60 8.67
N VAL A 41 -11.91 1.40 7.92
CA VAL A 41 -11.69 1.23 6.49
C VAL A 41 -10.20 1.07 6.19
N VAL A 42 -9.87 0.07 5.38
CA VAL A 42 -8.58 -0.04 4.69
C VAL A 42 -8.81 0.20 3.20
N VAL A 43 -7.94 1.01 2.59
CA VAL A 43 -7.94 1.25 1.14
C VAL A 43 -6.72 0.59 0.53
N ALA A 44 -6.93 -0.38 -0.35
CA ALA A 44 -5.88 -1.03 -1.11
C ALA A 44 -5.91 -0.55 -2.58
N MET A 45 -4.75 -0.17 -3.12
CA MET A 45 -4.61 0.32 -4.50
C MET A 45 -3.26 -0.04 -5.09
N HIS A 46 -3.09 0.10 -6.41
CA HIS A 46 -1.79 -0.19 -7.05
C HIS A 46 -0.80 0.96 -6.89
N HIS A 47 -1.17 2.16 -7.36
CA HIS A 47 -0.30 3.35 -7.45
C HIS A 47 -0.05 4.03 -6.09
N THR A 48 1.12 4.63 -5.94
CA THR A 48 1.57 5.33 -4.73
C THR A 48 1.08 6.79 -4.75
N PRO A 49 0.25 7.21 -3.78
CA PRO A 49 -0.39 8.54 -3.81
C PRO A 49 0.53 9.68 -3.31
N ALA A 50 1.84 9.46 -3.15
CA ALA A 50 2.77 10.44 -2.60
C ALA A 50 4.24 10.10 -2.91
N ASP A 51 5.14 10.97 -2.45
CA ASP A 51 6.58 10.75 -2.53
C ASP A 51 7.02 9.84 -1.38
N LEU A 52 7.73 8.75 -1.69
CA LEU A 52 8.34 7.88 -0.69
C LEU A 52 9.76 8.32 -0.32
N HIS A 53 10.22 9.45 -0.87
CA HIS A 53 11.57 10.02 -0.71
C HIS A 53 12.70 9.12 -1.20
N VAL A 54 12.39 8.15 -2.06
CA VAL A 54 13.39 7.30 -2.70
C VAL A 54 13.97 8.05 -3.91
N PRO A 55 15.29 8.29 -3.99
CA PRO A 55 15.89 9.18 -4.98
C PRO A 55 15.64 8.81 -6.45
N CYS A 56 15.43 7.54 -6.74
CA CYS A 56 15.14 7.06 -8.09
C CYS A 56 13.65 7.23 -8.50
N PHE A 57 12.76 7.55 -7.56
CA PHE A 57 11.34 7.78 -7.81
C PHE A 57 11.03 9.28 -7.93
N LYS A 58 10.03 9.60 -8.77
CA LYS A 58 9.42 10.92 -8.80
C LYS A 58 8.38 11.04 -7.68
N THR A 59 8.06 12.28 -7.31
CA THR A 59 7.20 12.66 -6.18
C THR A 59 5.80 12.04 -6.13
N SER A 60 5.20 11.59 -7.24
CA SER A 60 3.96 10.80 -7.23
C SER A 60 3.78 10.11 -8.58
N ASP A 61 3.29 8.86 -8.57
CA ASP A 61 2.81 8.18 -9.79
C ASP A 61 1.28 8.25 -9.93
N MET A 62 0.61 9.01 -9.07
CA MET A 62 -0.86 9.13 -9.03
C MET A 62 -1.31 10.54 -9.38
N LYS A 63 -2.11 10.68 -10.45
CA LYS A 63 -2.80 11.93 -10.81
C LYS A 63 -3.77 12.33 -9.70
N GLU A 64 -3.88 13.63 -9.45
CA GLU A 64 -4.75 14.19 -8.40
C GLU A 64 -4.56 13.51 -7.02
N SER A 65 -3.32 13.14 -6.67
CA SER A 65 -2.98 12.51 -5.38
C SER A 65 -3.44 13.35 -4.18
N ASP A 66 -3.32 14.67 -4.26
CA ASP A 66 -3.83 15.58 -3.22
C ASP A 66 -5.35 15.48 -3.04
N ARG A 67 -6.11 15.29 -4.13
CA ARG A 67 -7.57 15.09 -4.07
C ARG A 67 -7.90 13.76 -3.42
N LEU A 68 -7.19 12.69 -3.79
CA LEU A 68 -7.33 11.37 -3.16
C LEU A 68 -7.05 11.45 -1.66
N LEU A 69 -5.89 11.95 -1.26
CA LEU A 69 -5.51 12.09 0.15
C LEU A 69 -6.48 13.01 0.92
N SER A 70 -6.99 14.06 0.28
CA SER A 70 -8.00 14.95 0.85
C SER A 70 -9.34 14.26 1.10
N ILE A 71 -9.79 13.38 0.20
CA ILE A 71 -11.01 12.57 0.39
C ILE A 71 -10.80 11.58 1.54
N LEU A 72 -9.68 10.85 1.53
CA LEU A 72 -9.39 9.84 2.54
C LEU A 72 -9.26 10.46 3.94
N ARG A 73 -8.50 11.56 4.10
CA ARG A 73 -8.24 12.16 5.41
C ARG A 73 -9.48 12.78 6.06
N LYS A 74 -10.46 13.19 5.27
CA LYS A 74 -11.73 13.76 5.76
C LYS A 74 -12.63 12.71 6.40
N ASN A 75 -12.43 11.42 6.09
CA ASN A 75 -13.19 10.34 6.67
C ASN A 75 -12.37 9.66 7.78
N ALA A 76 -12.75 9.93 9.04
CA ALA A 76 -12.08 9.38 10.22
C ALA A 76 -12.13 7.84 10.33
N SER A 77 -12.94 7.19 9.50
CA SER A 77 -13.01 5.73 9.43
C SER A 77 -11.83 5.13 8.67
N VAL A 78 -11.14 5.89 7.80
CA VAL A 78 -9.96 5.40 7.07
C VAL A 78 -8.80 5.23 8.02
N ARG A 79 -8.31 4.00 8.18
CA ARG A 79 -7.25 3.63 9.12
C ARG A 79 -5.90 3.42 8.44
N HIS A 80 -5.90 2.82 7.26
CA HIS A 80 -4.67 2.40 6.59
C HIS A 80 -4.81 2.38 5.07
N MET A 81 -3.70 2.66 4.38
CA MET A 81 -3.55 2.49 2.95
C MET A 81 -2.56 1.36 2.64
N LEU A 82 -2.91 0.49 1.70
CA LEU A 82 -2.01 -0.54 1.16
C LEU A 82 -1.74 -0.20 -0.30
N PHE A 83 -0.47 -0.13 -0.69
CA PHE A 83 -0.14 0.07 -2.10
C PHE A 83 1.12 -0.63 -2.57
N GLY A 84 1.25 -0.77 -3.88
CA GLY A 84 2.37 -1.42 -4.56
C GLY A 84 3.06 -0.46 -5.51
N HIS A 85 3.20 -0.88 -6.77
CA HIS A 85 3.78 -0.14 -7.91
C HIS A 85 5.28 0.17 -7.82
N ARG A 86 5.80 0.56 -6.66
CA ARG A 86 7.20 0.97 -6.48
C ARG A 86 8.14 -0.18 -6.15
N HIS A 87 7.62 -1.37 -5.87
CA HIS A 87 8.42 -2.57 -5.59
C HIS A 87 9.49 -2.37 -4.50
N VAL A 88 9.26 -1.44 -3.58
CA VAL A 88 10.09 -1.18 -2.40
C VAL A 88 9.27 -1.40 -1.13
N ALA A 89 9.96 -1.85 -0.09
CA ALA A 89 9.43 -1.94 1.25
C ALA A 89 9.38 -0.52 1.87
N ALA A 90 8.18 0.01 2.13
CA ALA A 90 8.03 1.25 2.91
C ALA A 90 6.81 1.18 3.81
N ALA A 91 6.82 1.92 4.91
CA ALA A 91 5.67 2.12 5.78
C ALA A 91 5.80 3.47 6.48
N GLY A 92 4.67 4.07 6.85
CA GLY A 92 4.68 5.40 7.48
C GLY A 92 3.31 6.02 7.54
N SER A 93 3.24 7.34 7.44
CA SER A 93 1.99 8.10 7.41
C SER A 93 2.03 9.14 6.30
N LEU A 94 0.94 9.23 5.53
CA LEU A 94 0.73 10.22 4.46
C LEU A 94 -0.55 10.98 4.78
N SER A 95 -0.46 12.31 4.89
CA SER A 95 -1.59 13.17 5.29
C SER A 95 -2.28 12.72 6.60
N GLY A 96 -1.53 12.11 7.53
CA GLY A 96 -2.05 11.61 8.80
C GLY A 96 -2.65 10.19 8.73
N ILE A 97 -2.62 9.53 7.58
CA ILE A 97 -3.14 8.19 7.37
C ILE A 97 -1.97 7.22 7.27
N SER A 98 -1.96 6.19 8.10
CA SER A 98 -0.90 5.17 8.05
C SER A 98 -0.92 4.40 6.72
N PHE A 99 0.24 3.94 6.27
CA PHE A 99 0.35 3.15 5.04
C PHE A 99 1.42 2.06 5.12
N THR A 100 1.27 1.05 4.26
CA THR A 100 2.30 0.07 3.92
C THR A 100 2.42 -0.05 2.41
N ALA A 101 3.66 0.06 1.91
CA ALA A 101 4.05 -0.22 0.55
C ALA A 101 4.80 -1.55 0.50
N SER A 102 4.33 -2.47 -0.33
CA SER A 102 4.87 -3.82 -0.45
C SER A 102 5.87 -3.94 -1.61
N ARG A 103 6.87 -4.80 -1.44
CA ARG A 103 7.67 -5.30 -2.56
C ARG A 103 6.84 -6.29 -3.39
N GLY A 104 7.26 -6.49 -4.64
CA GLY A 104 6.59 -7.45 -5.53
C GLY A 104 6.91 -8.90 -5.19
N THR A 105 6.18 -9.81 -5.83
CA THR A 105 6.48 -11.25 -5.83
C THR A 105 7.45 -11.67 -6.94
N ALA A 106 7.80 -10.75 -7.85
CA ALA A 106 8.61 -11.08 -9.03
C ALA A 106 9.61 -9.97 -9.39
N GLN A 107 9.13 -8.73 -9.50
CA GLN A 107 9.98 -7.57 -9.76
C GLN A 107 10.39 -6.93 -8.43
N HIS A 108 11.68 -6.59 -8.30
CA HIS A 108 12.23 -5.97 -7.11
C HIS A 108 13.15 -4.82 -7.53
N ILE A 109 13.05 -3.71 -6.81
CA ILE A 109 13.88 -2.52 -7.02
C ILE A 109 14.81 -2.39 -5.82
N VAL A 110 16.10 -2.13 -6.08
CA VAL A 110 17.07 -1.82 -5.02
C VAL A 110 16.70 -0.49 -4.38
N LEU A 111 16.59 -0.47 -3.05
CA LEU A 111 16.52 0.78 -2.29
C LEU A 111 17.94 1.34 -2.17
N ASP A 112 18.32 2.17 -3.13
CA ASP A 112 19.62 2.85 -3.19
C ASP A 112 19.42 4.36 -3.03
N TRP A 113 20.02 4.92 -1.98
CA TRP A 113 19.93 6.35 -1.64
C TRP A 113 20.85 7.24 -2.49
N GLU A 114 21.73 6.65 -3.29
CA GLU A 114 22.65 7.37 -4.18
C GLU A 114 22.21 7.28 -5.66
N GLN A 115 21.22 6.45 -5.97
CA GLN A 115 20.70 6.28 -7.34
C GLN A 115 19.55 7.25 -7.66
N TYR A 116 19.75 8.12 -8.65
CA TYR A 116 18.73 9.08 -9.09
C TYR A 116 18.11 8.74 -10.45
N GLY A 117 16.86 9.14 -10.65
CA GLY A 117 16.19 9.21 -11.96
C GLY A 117 15.73 7.90 -12.60
N LYS A 118 16.40 6.76 -12.35
CA LYS A 118 15.98 5.44 -12.85
C LYS A 118 16.11 4.36 -11.77
N PRO A 119 15.11 3.49 -11.60
CA PRO A 119 15.21 2.38 -10.67
C PRO A 119 16.16 1.30 -11.20
N ILE A 120 16.86 0.64 -10.28
CA ILE A 120 17.68 -0.55 -10.56
C ILE A 120 16.87 -1.78 -10.15
N PHE A 121 16.67 -2.70 -11.09
CA PHE A 121 16.03 -3.97 -10.81
C PHE A 121 17.04 -4.99 -10.31
N VAL A 122 16.61 -5.83 -9.36
CA VAL A 122 17.43 -6.88 -8.77
C VAL A 122 16.65 -8.18 -8.67
N ALA A 123 17.34 -9.30 -8.84
CA ALA A 123 16.80 -10.59 -8.46
C ALA A 123 16.84 -10.68 -6.92
N ALA A 124 15.67 -10.61 -6.29
CA ALA A 124 15.51 -10.77 -4.86
C ALA A 124 14.44 -11.82 -4.58
N ALA A 125 14.39 -12.27 -3.33
CA ALA A 125 13.38 -13.22 -2.90
C ALA A 125 11.98 -12.60 -3.01
N PRO A 126 10.96 -13.36 -3.46
CA PRO A 126 9.59 -12.90 -3.50
C PRO A 126 9.13 -12.50 -2.10
N SER A 127 8.24 -11.52 -2.04
CA SER A 127 7.62 -11.10 -0.78
C SER A 127 6.12 -10.89 -0.93
N TYR A 128 5.40 -11.11 0.17
CA TYR A 128 3.98 -10.79 0.31
C TYR A 128 3.71 -10.32 1.75
N ASP A 129 2.63 -9.58 1.94
CA ASP A 129 2.25 -9.06 3.23
C ASP A 129 0.93 -9.73 3.69
N VAL A 130 0.87 -10.14 4.96
CA VAL A 130 -0.35 -10.62 5.64
C VAL A 130 -0.88 -9.48 6.51
N VAL A 131 -2.10 -9.03 6.20
CA VAL A 131 -2.74 -7.91 6.91
C VAL A 131 -3.76 -8.44 7.91
N MET A 132 -3.51 -8.17 9.19
CA MET A 132 -4.41 -8.50 10.28
C MET A 132 -5.21 -7.27 10.65
N LEU A 133 -6.54 -7.42 10.70
CA LEU A 133 -7.49 -6.37 11.02
C LEU A 133 -8.25 -6.77 12.28
N ASP A 134 -8.08 -6.01 13.36
CA ASP A 134 -8.76 -6.28 14.65
C ASP A 134 -9.11 -4.96 15.35
N GLY A 135 -10.36 -4.82 15.80
CA GLY A 135 -10.85 -3.56 16.36
C GLY A 135 -10.60 -2.37 15.43
N SER A 136 -9.75 -1.43 15.86
CA SER A 136 -9.27 -0.28 15.08
C SER A 136 -7.87 -0.46 14.49
N ASP A 137 -7.24 -1.59 14.77
CA ASP A 137 -5.82 -1.81 14.58
C ASP A 137 -5.56 -2.50 13.25
N VAL A 138 -4.48 -2.08 12.60
CA VAL A 138 -3.98 -2.68 11.37
C VAL A 138 -2.55 -3.13 11.62
N VAL A 139 -2.30 -4.43 11.52
CA VAL A 139 -0.96 -5.01 11.64
C VAL A 139 -0.61 -5.68 10.33
N VAL A 140 0.56 -5.34 9.78
CA VAL A 140 1.05 -5.89 8.52
C VAL A 140 2.31 -6.71 8.77
N HIS A 141 2.22 -8.01 8.53
CA HIS A 141 3.35 -8.95 8.62
C HIS A 141 3.92 -9.17 7.23
N ARG A 142 5.14 -8.70 7.00
CA ARG A 142 5.86 -8.97 5.75
C ARG A 142 6.55 -10.32 5.80
N HIS A 143 6.31 -11.13 4.78
CA HIS A 143 7.02 -12.37 4.53
C HIS A 143 7.96 -12.15 3.33
N GLU A 144 9.24 -12.45 3.52
CA GLU A 144 10.26 -12.37 2.49
C GLU A 144 10.95 -13.73 2.37
N GLY A 145 11.13 -14.22 1.14
CA GLY A 145 11.59 -15.58 0.94
C GLY A 145 10.46 -16.59 1.11
N LEU A 146 10.44 -17.57 0.22
CA LEU A 146 9.57 -18.74 0.34
C LEU A 146 10.34 -19.96 0.86
N ASP A 147 11.57 -19.73 1.31
CA ASP A 147 12.41 -20.79 1.87
C ASP A 147 11.78 -21.29 3.16
N GLN A 148 11.59 -22.61 3.24
CA GLN A 148 11.14 -23.26 4.45
C GLN A 148 12.31 -23.31 5.43
N LEU A 149 12.36 -22.35 6.36
CA LEU A 149 13.29 -22.40 7.47
C LEU A 149 12.83 -23.48 8.47
N PRO A 150 13.75 -24.26 9.07
CA PRO A 150 13.38 -25.20 10.12
C PRO A 150 12.73 -24.44 11.28
N VAL A 151 11.47 -24.76 11.55
CA VAL A 151 10.72 -24.14 12.64
C VAL A 151 11.10 -24.83 13.93
N ILE A 152 11.77 -24.12 14.83
CA ILE A 152 11.97 -24.55 16.21
C ILE A 152 10.83 -23.96 17.03
N ARG A 153 9.93 -24.80 17.51
CA ARG A 153 8.82 -24.41 18.37
C ARG A 153 9.22 -24.48 19.84
N PRO A 154 8.52 -23.76 20.73
CA PRO A 154 8.66 -23.97 22.16
C PRO A 154 8.46 -25.46 22.51
N GLY A 155 9.52 -26.11 23.00
CA GLY A 155 9.54 -27.54 23.35
C GLY A 155 10.33 -28.44 22.38
N ASP A 156 10.71 -27.95 21.20
CA ASP A 156 11.58 -28.70 20.29
C ASP A 156 13.02 -28.80 20.86
N PRO A 157 13.75 -29.90 20.58
CA PRO A 157 15.15 -30.00 20.97
C PRO A 157 15.95 -28.89 20.29
N LYS A 158 16.76 -28.18 21.10
CA LYS A 158 17.70 -27.16 20.63
C LYS A 158 18.91 -27.78 19.96
#